data_AF-A0A4S8M9J0-F1
#
_entry.id   AF-A0A4S8M9J0-F1
#
_cell.length_a   1.000
_cell.length_b   1.000
_cell.length_c   1.000
_cell.angle_alpha   90.00
_cell.angle_beta   90.00
_cell.angle_gamma   90.00
#
_symmetry.space_group_name_H-M   'P 1'
#
loop_
_entity.id
_entity.type
_entity.pdbx_description
1 polymer ?
#
loop_
_entity_poly.entity_id
_entity_poly.type
_entity_poly.pdbx_seq_one_letter_code
_entity_poly.pdbx_strand_id
1 'polypeptide(L)'
;MGAFVDDLNAAHDLFRTGIPVWLIRHTRELATVRIDKLVDAIDESANRLIPLRDSPGFIDTQDESPEHPIVYQGLTHKSERYLAMARYIGGLYSYSI
;
A
#
# COMPACT_ATOMS: atom_id res chain seq x y z
N MET A 1 1.92 3.28 2.13
CA MET A 1 2.14 2.04 1.35
C MET A 1 1.00 1.08 1.62
N GLY A 2 0.33 0.59 0.57
CA GLY A 2 -0.92 -0.19 0.64
C GLY A 2 -0.73 -1.70 0.43
N ALA A 3 -1.82 -2.46 0.44
CA ALA A 3 -1.81 -3.91 0.22
C ALA A 3 -1.95 -4.25 -1.27
N PHE A 4 -1.03 -5.05 -1.79
CA PHE A 4 -1.17 -5.69 -3.09
C PHE A 4 -1.92 -7.01 -2.95
N VAL A 5 -3.02 -7.14 -3.69
CA VAL A 5 -3.89 -8.32 -3.68
C VAL A 5 -4.39 -8.60 -5.09
N ASP A 6 -4.55 -9.86 -5.43
CA ASP A 6 -5.15 -10.31 -6.70
C ASP A 6 -6.61 -10.77 -6.51
N ASP A 7 -6.97 -11.17 -5.29
CA ASP A 7 -8.33 -11.49 -4.89
C ASP A 7 -9.19 -10.25 -4.61
N LEU A 8 -10.37 -10.19 -5.24
CA LEU A 8 -11.28 -9.05 -5.14
C LEU A 8 -11.99 -8.97 -3.78
N ASN A 9 -12.25 -10.11 -3.13
CA ASN A 9 -12.91 -10.11 -1.82
C ASN A 9 -11.96 -9.61 -0.74
N ALA A 10 -10.71 -10.08 -0.75
CA ALA A 10 -9.65 -9.55 0.10
C ALA A 10 -9.43 -8.06 -0.14
N ALA A 11 -9.45 -7.62 -1.41
CA ALA A 11 -9.37 -6.19 -1.73
C ALA A 11 -10.51 -5.38 -1.11
N HIS A 12 -11.74 -5.89 -1.19
CA HIS A 12 -12.92 -5.26 -0.62
C HIS A 12 -12.80 -5.11 0.89
N ASP A 13 -12.42 -6.17 1.60
CA ASP A 13 -12.30 -6.17 3.06
C ASP A 13 -11.20 -5.21 3.54
N LEU A 14 -10.05 -5.21 2.85
CA LEU A 14 -8.95 -4.29 3.16
C LEU A 14 -9.32 -2.83 2.90
N PHE A 15 -10.00 -2.55 1.79
CA PHE A 15 -10.47 -1.20 1.50
C PHE A 15 -11.46 -0.70 2.56
N ARG A 16 -12.41 -1.55 2.97
CA ARG A 16 -13.39 -1.21 4.02
C ARG A 16 -12.79 -0.98 5.40
N THR A 17 -11.62 -1.54 5.65
CA THR A 17 -10.86 -1.32 6.89
C THR A 17 -9.92 -0.10 6.81
N GLY A 18 -9.98 0.65 5.70
CA GLY A 18 -9.20 1.88 5.50
C GLY A 18 -7.77 1.63 5.01
N ILE A 19 -7.42 0.40 4.64
CA ILE A 19 -6.12 0.07 4.08
C ILE A 19 -6.15 0.38 2.58
N PRO A 20 -5.25 1.22 2.05
CA PRO A 20 -5.14 1.42 0.60
C PRO A 20 -4.82 0.10 -0.11
N VAL A 21 -5.53 -0.21 -1.21
CA VAL A 21 -5.40 -1.50 -1.92
C VAL A 21 -4.98 -1.30 -3.37
N TRP A 22 -4.07 -2.16 -3.82
CA TRP A 22 -3.63 -2.31 -5.20
C TRP A 22 -4.11 -3.66 -5.72
N LEU A 23 -5.21 -3.65 -6.49
CA LEU A 23 -5.74 -4.87 -7.09
C LEU A 23 -4.90 -5.24 -8.33
N ILE A 24 -4.20 -6.36 -8.26
CA ILE A 24 -3.40 -6.91 -9.35
C ILE A 24 -4.30 -7.83 -10.18
N ARG A 25 -4.45 -7.54 -11.48
CA ARG A 25 -5.22 -8.38 -12.41
C ARG A 25 -4.30 -8.97 -13.46
N HIS A 26 -4.60 -10.20 -13.88
CA HIS A 26 -3.89 -10.81 -15.00
C HIS A 26 -4.18 -10.05 -16.29
N THR A 27 -3.18 -9.89 -17.16
CA THR A 27 -3.32 -9.22 -18.46
C THR A 27 -4.39 -9.86 -19.36
N ARG A 28 -4.68 -11.15 -19.16
CA ARG A 28 -5.77 -11.85 -19.86
C ARG A 28 -7.16 -11.27 -19.57
N GLU A 29 -7.32 -10.62 -18.42
CA GLU A 29 -8.58 -10.03 -18.00
C GLU A 29 -8.77 -8.59 -18.50
N LEU A 30 -7.73 -7.97 -19.09
CA LEU A 30 -7.79 -6.61 -19.63
C LEU A 30 -8.97 -6.39 -20.58
N ALA A 31 -9.30 -7.40 -21.39
CA ALA A 31 -10.42 -7.34 -22.33
C ALA A 31 -11.79 -7.25 -21.64
N THR A 32 -11.91 -7.72 -20.40
CA THR A 32 -13.15 -7.76 -19.63
C THR A 32 -13.23 -6.71 -18.53
N VAL A 33 -12.09 -6.12 -18.16
CA VAL A 33 -12.03 -5.10 -17.12
C VAL A 33 -12.38 -3.75 -17.72
N ARG A 34 -13.51 -3.19 -17.28
CA ARG A 34 -13.89 -1.82 -17.61
C ARG A 34 -12.98 -0.85 -16.86
N ILE A 35 -12.19 -0.08 -17.60
CA ILE A 35 -11.35 1.00 -17.07
C ILE A 35 -12.08 2.31 -17.36
N ASP A 36 -12.76 2.85 -16.36
CA ASP A 36 -13.48 4.12 -16.51
C ASP A 36 -12.55 5.34 -16.54
N LYS A 37 -11.35 5.22 -15.94
CA LYS A 37 -10.35 6.28 -15.89
C LYS A 37 -8.95 5.68 -15.90
N LEU A 38 -8.15 6.04 -16.91
CA LEU A 38 -6.71 5.85 -16.88
C LEU A 38 -6.09 7.02 -16.12
N VAL A 39 -5.15 6.71 -15.25
CA VAL A 39 -4.42 7.65 -14.42
C VAL A 39 -2.93 7.45 -14.65
N ASP A 40 -2.16 8.51 -14.49
CA ASP A 40 -0.71 8.44 -14.66
C ASP A 40 -0.12 7.37 -13.73
N ALA A 41 0.85 6.64 -14.28
CA ALA A 41 1.59 5.65 -13.52
C ALA A 41 2.23 6.34 -12.31
N ILE A 42 2.19 5.66 -11.18
CA ILE A 42 2.94 6.13 -10.02
C ILE A 42 4.38 5.79 -10.32
N ASP A 43 5.16 6.84 -10.57
CA ASP A 43 6.58 6.76 -10.76
C ASP A 43 7.27 7.41 -9.57
N GLU A 44 8.39 6.81 -9.15
CA GLU A 44 9.26 7.46 -8.19
C GLU A 44 9.85 8.66 -8.92
N SER A 45 9.43 9.87 -8.53
CA SER A 45 9.99 11.07 -9.14
C SER A 45 11.51 11.10 -8.92
N ALA A 46 12.24 11.84 -9.75
CA ALA A 46 13.71 11.97 -9.65
C ALA A 46 14.23 12.36 -8.24
N ASN A 47 13.34 12.85 -7.37
CA ASN A 47 13.64 13.25 -6.00
C ASN A 47 13.39 12.16 -4.95
N ARG A 48 13.09 10.90 -5.34
CA ARG A 48 12.71 9.81 -4.43
C ARG A 48 11.44 10.15 -3.62
N LEU A 49 10.51 10.82 -4.29
CA LEU A 49 9.20 11.15 -3.75
C LEU A 49 8.14 10.48 -4.60
N ILE A 50 7.25 9.75 -3.95
CA ILE A 50 6.08 9.15 -4.57
C ILE A 50 4.86 10.05 -4.28
N PRO A 51 4.26 10.70 -5.27
CA PRO A 51 3.08 11.55 -5.05
C PRO A 51 1.87 10.71 -4.65
N LEU A 52 1.11 11.18 -3.66
CA LEU A 52 -0.17 10.58 -3.32
C LEU A 52 -1.22 11.04 -4.34
N ARG A 53 -1.90 10.07 -4.98
CA ARG A 53 -2.79 10.33 -6.12
C ARG A 53 -3.94 11.31 -5.83
N ASP A 54 -4.43 11.34 -4.60
CA ASP A 54 -5.59 12.15 -4.19
C ASP A 54 -5.30 13.03 -2.96
N SER A 55 -4.03 13.34 -2.71
CA SER A 55 -3.59 14.18 -1.59
C SER A 55 -2.39 15.03 -2.03
N PRO A 56 -2.24 16.28 -1.54
CA PRO A 56 -1.02 17.06 -1.78
C PRO A 56 0.22 16.47 -1.09
N GLY A 57 0.07 15.37 -0.35
CA GLY A 57 1.17 14.69 0.32
C GLY A 57 2.03 13.83 -0.62
N PHE A 58 3.24 13.56 -0.17
CA PHE A 58 4.20 12.69 -0.83
C PHE A 58 4.69 11.63 0.15
N ILE A 59 5.04 10.45 -0.36
CA ILE A 59 5.80 9.45 0.40
C ILE A 59 7.26 9.68 0.06
N ASP A 60 8.05 9.99 1.07
CA ASP A 60 9.49 10.04 0.96
C ASP A 60 10.05 8.61 0.94
N THR A 61 10.81 8.27 -0.10
CA THR A 61 11.48 6.97 -0.27
C THR A 61 13.00 7.09 -0.15
N GLN A 62 13.51 8.23 0.33
CA GLN A 62 14.92 8.38 0.66
C GLN A 62 15.33 7.44 1.78
N ASP A 63 16.60 7.03 1.75
CA ASP A 63 17.19 6.25 2.83
C ASP A 63 17.25 7.13 4.09
N GLU A 64 16.46 6.82 5.11
CA GLU A 64 16.49 7.52 6.38
C GLU A 64 17.63 6.99 7.28
N SER A 65 18.22 7.88 8.09
CA SER A 65 19.17 7.51 9.14
C SER A 65 18.60 7.97 10.49
N PRO A 66 18.17 7.05 11.37
CA PRO A 66 18.31 5.59 11.28
C PRO A 66 17.38 4.93 10.24
N GLU A 67 17.76 3.73 9.79
CA GLU A 67 16.95 2.96 8.85
C GLU A 67 15.51 2.77 9.34
N HIS A 68 14.55 2.84 8.42
CA HIS A 68 13.15 2.60 8.76
C HIS A 68 12.96 1.19 9.36
N PRO A 69 12.15 1.05 10.42
CA PRO A 69 11.96 -0.23 11.08
C PRO A 69 11.27 -1.25 10.15
N ILE A 70 11.82 -2.46 10.09
CA ILE A 70 11.18 -3.57 9.39
C ILE A 70 9.94 -4.00 10.17
N VAL A 71 8.76 -3.68 9.64
CA VAL A 71 7.47 -4.02 10.28
C VAL A 71 7.14 -5.51 10.17
N TYR A 72 7.49 -6.15 9.05
CA TYR A 72 7.24 -7.57 8.82
C TYR A 72 8.24 -8.15 7.82
N GLN A 73 8.75 -9.34 8.13
CA GLN A 73 9.60 -10.13 7.25
C GLN A 73 9.00 -11.53 7.10
N GLY A 74 8.55 -11.88 5.89
CA GLY A 74 7.90 -13.16 5.61
C GLY A 74 7.17 -13.17 4.27
N LEU A 75 6.44 -14.26 3.99
CA LEU A 75 5.72 -14.41 2.73
C LEU A 75 4.56 -13.41 2.63
N THR A 76 4.34 -12.88 1.43
CA THR A 76 3.31 -11.86 1.16
C THR A 76 1.89 -12.40 1.32
N HIS A 77 1.62 -13.69 1.10
CA HIS A 77 0.26 -14.24 1.19
C HIS A 77 -0.18 -14.60 2.63
N LYS A 78 0.61 -14.26 3.65
CA LYS A 78 0.36 -14.62 5.05
C LYS A 78 -0.36 -13.50 5.80
N SER A 79 -1.46 -13.83 6.47
CA SER A 79 -2.29 -12.88 7.24
C SER A 79 -1.53 -12.16 8.35
N GLU A 80 -0.46 -12.77 8.85
CA GLU A 80 0.45 -12.30 9.87
C GLU A 80 1.04 -10.94 9.52
N ARG A 81 1.21 -10.64 8.22
CA ARG A 81 1.67 -9.32 7.75
C ARG A 81 0.75 -8.18 8.18
N TYR A 82 -0.57 -8.40 8.10
CA TYR A 82 -1.57 -7.39 8.44
C TYR A 82 -1.64 -7.19 9.95
N LEU A 83 -1.49 -8.27 10.73
CA LEU A 83 -1.41 -8.17 12.19
C LEU A 83 -0.17 -7.39 12.64
N ALA A 84 0.98 -7.64 12.00
CA ALA A 84 2.21 -6.90 12.27
C ALA A 84 2.08 -5.41 11.93
N MET A 85 1.50 -5.07 10.77
CA MET A 85 1.20 -3.69 10.39
C MET A 85 0.25 -3.01 11.39
N ALA A 86 -0.84 -3.69 11.78
CA ALA A 86 -1.79 -3.14 12.75
C ALA A 86 -1.14 -2.86 14.11
N ARG A 87 -0.27 -3.75 14.59
CA ARG A 87 0.49 -3.55 15.84
C ARG A 87 1.47 -2.39 15.74
N TYR A 88 2.18 -2.27 14.62
CA TYR A 88 3.11 -1.16 14.38
C TYR A 88 2.38 0.19 14.39
N ILE A 89 1.29 0.29 13.62
CA ILE A 89 0.44 1.49 13.57
C ILE A 89 -0.12 1.80 14.96
N GLY A 90 -0.66 0.79 15.65
CA GLY A 90 -1.15 0.94 17.03
C GLY A 90 -0.07 1.47 17.96
N GLY A 91 1.17 0.98 17.84
CA GLY A 91 2.34 1.46 18.58
C GLY A 91 2.69 2.92 18.32
N LEU A 92 2.66 3.37 17.05
CA LEU A 92 2.96 4.76 16.68
C LEU A 92 2.00 5.76 17.35
N TYR A 93 0.72 5.42 17.44
CA TYR A 93 -0.30 6.31 18.01
C TYR A 93 -0.56 6.11 19.51
N SER A 94 -0.02 5.05 20.11
CA SER A 94 -0.15 4.82 21.56
C SER A 94 0.90 5.56 22.39
N TYR A 95 1.92 6.13 21.75
CA TYR A 95 2.83 7.12 22.35
C TYR A 95 2.52 8.53 21.85
N SER A 96 1.32 9.03 22.15
CA SER A 96 1.05 10.48 22.21
C SER A 96 0.83 10.86 23.66
N ILE A 97 1.91 11.32 24.32
CA ILE A 97 1.90 12.06 25.59
C ILE A 97 2.60 13.38 25.30
#